data_AF-A0A2N1SYL0-F1
#
_entry.id   AF-A0A2N1SYL0-F1
#
_cell.length_a   1.000
_cell.length_b   1.000
_cell.length_c   1.000
_cell.angle_alpha   90.00
_cell.angle_beta   90.00
_cell.angle_gamma   90.00
#
_symmetry.space_group_name_H-M   'P 1'
#
loop_
_entity.id
_entity.type
_entity.pdbx_description
1 polymer ?
#
loop_
_entity_poly.entity_id
_entity_poly.type
_entity_poly.pdbx_seq_one_letter_code
_entity_poly.pdbx_strand_id
1 'polypeptide(L)'
;MSTLGNYFSLPARTIGIWPVGNATAWAYGSWYQLIDKLDSGIFVSGIQFQVGAILATLDTTREILFEIGVGLAGSEVVKMQIPYSIRLDTAVGYYNSSGYNSIRFPEPMLIPAGSRIAVRVADSFAVAVTYDGFKLMYREVVDPTVALDSPSNLAVITDRTPEEIFTGNSVDGFDLEYKIQINQENDFSTDLSPLSQSTLNWYGVDIDSSNQNVYAAVAGGDIYKQTAGNGNFVALGQTTRTWYALAIDSSNHDVYASVPGTDIYKQTGGVGSFVALGQSAAASVGLAVDSSNHNVYSAVVSVDIYKRTGGVGSFVALGAGALAWADVAVDSVNHDVYAVVSGGDIYKQTAGTGSFVALNQVIRSWVGVSIDGSNHNVYAIVNVGDLYIQYGGSGDFVPQGQPVKGWSSVSVDSTTHNVYAVHYFLDIYKQTNPTPLLEKVSVSDAGFTDITNSSNSHPFPTGEQIKHTVQSADILGPGVYFWRVSARDPLGTNFYRSWTSPQSFTLLTGPKTWNGAIWDYKPLKVWDGTAWVVKPVKVWNGTSWIIKG
;
A
#
# COMPACT_ATOMS: atom_id res chain seq x y z
N MET A 1 19.66 -27.81 -20.79
CA MET A 1 18.21 -28.01 -20.70
C MET A 1 17.79 -27.56 -19.32
N SER A 2 17.39 -26.30 -19.17
CA SER A 2 16.78 -25.80 -17.93
C SER A 2 15.41 -26.45 -17.76
N THR A 3 15.03 -26.72 -16.51
CA THR A 3 13.72 -27.25 -16.13
C THR A 3 12.62 -26.37 -16.73
N LEU A 4 11.80 -26.99 -17.57
CA LEU A 4 10.72 -26.39 -18.35
C LEU A 4 9.77 -25.57 -17.47
N GLY A 5 9.68 -24.26 -17.73
CA GLY A 5 8.48 -23.50 -17.38
C GLY A 5 7.29 -24.16 -18.06
N ASN A 6 6.27 -24.56 -17.30
CA ASN A 6 5.12 -25.27 -17.83
C ASN A 6 4.35 -24.34 -18.79
N TYR A 7 4.38 -24.65 -20.09
CA TYR A 7 3.55 -23.98 -21.09
C TYR A 7 2.15 -24.62 -21.06
N PHE A 8 1.13 -23.78 -20.87
CA PHE A 8 -0.27 -24.15 -20.82
C PHE A 8 -1.03 -23.64 -22.05
N SER A 9 -2.30 -24.03 -22.19
CA SER A 9 -3.15 -23.56 -23.29
C SER A 9 -4.57 -23.25 -22.84
N LEU A 10 -5.13 -22.12 -23.31
CA LEU A 10 -6.56 -21.79 -23.17
C LEU A 10 -7.31 -22.01 -24.50
N PRO A 11 -8.56 -22.49 -24.46
CA PRO A 11 -9.20 -23.07 -23.28
C PRO A 11 -8.52 -24.39 -22.89
N ALA A 12 -8.67 -24.83 -21.63
CA ALA A 12 -8.19 -26.14 -21.18
C ALA A 12 -8.86 -27.33 -21.91
N ARG A 13 -9.92 -27.07 -22.69
CA ARG A 13 -10.61 -28.07 -23.51
C ARG A 13 -9.67 -28.67 -24.54
N THR A 14 -9.66 -30.00 -24.64
CA THR A 14 -8.81 -30.75 -25.59
C THR A 14 -8.90 -30.24 -27.02
N ILE A 15 -10.11 -29.88 -27.47
CA ILE A 15 -10.43 -29.50 -28.86
C ILE A 15 -10.34 -27.98 -29.10
N GLY A 16 -10.03 -27.14 -28.10
CA GLY A 16 -9.98 -25.68 -28.29
C GLY A 16 -11.35 -25.03 -28.55
N ILE A 17 -11.36 -23.85 -29.19
CA ILE A 17 -12.57 -23.15 -29.68
C ILE A 17 -12.50 -22.86 -31.18
N TRP A 18 -13.60 -22.36 -31.74
CA TRP A 18 -13.83 -22.30 -33.18
C TRP A 18 -14.27 -20.89 -33.59
N PRO A 19 -13.40 -19.87 -33.53
CA PRO A 19 -13.76 -18.54 -33.97
C PRO A 19 -14.13 -18.53 -35.46
N VAL A 20 -15.20 -17.81 -35.79
CA VAL A 20 -15.73 -17.71 -37.16
C VAL A 20 -15.55 -16.29 -37.64
N GLY A 21 -14.96 -16.12 -38.83
CA GLY A 21 -14.82 -14.82 -39.50
C GLY A 21 -16.15 -14.29 -40.03
N ASN A 22 -16.22 -13.00 -40.34
CA ASN A 22 -17.39 -12.41 -40.96
C ASN A 22 -17.50 -12.80 -42.45
N ALA A 23 -18.71 -12.78 -43.00
CA ALA A 23 -18.93 -12.95 -44.44
C ALA A 23 -18.52 -11.71 -45.26
N THR A 24 -18.17 -10.60 -44.62
CA THR A 24 -17.63 -9.40 -45.26
C THR A 24 -16.11 -9.37 -45.10
N ALA A 25 -15.38 -9.14 -46.19
CA ALA A 25 -13.92 -9.04 -46.16
C ALA A 25 -13.47 -7.96 -45.15
N TRP A 26 -12.46 -8.30 -44.35
CA TRP A 26 -11.88 -7.50 -43.27
C TRP A 26 -12.83 -7.10 -42.14
N ALA A 27 -14.08 -7.55 -42.15
CA ALA A 27 -14.95 -7.41 -41.00
C ALA A 27 -14.66 -8.53 -39.99
N TYR A 28 -14.62 -8.15 -38.71
CA TYR A 28 -14.47 -9.12 -37.65
C TYR A 28 -15.75 -9.92 -37.41
N GLY A 29 -15.57 -11.20 -37.07
CA GLY A 29 -16.63 -12.01 -36.46
C GLY A 29 -16.89 -11.61 -35.01
N SER A 30 -17.82 -12.34 -34.38
CA SER A 30 -18.12 -12.20 -32.95
C SER A 30 -16.92 -12.59 -32.08
N TRP A 31 -16.86 -12.05 -30.86
CA TRP A 31 -15.91 -12.49 -29.84
C TRP A 31 -16.25 -13.90 -29.33
N TYR A 32 -15.25 -14.77 -29.27
CA TYR A 32 -15.33 -16.10 -28.69
C TYR A 32 -14.54 -16.13 -27.40
N GLN A 33 -15.21 -16.48 -26.31
CA GLN A 33 -14.60 -16.54 -24.99
C GLN A 33 -13.63 -17.72 -24.88
N LEU A 34 -12.40 -17.43 -24.47
CA LEU A 34 -11.38 -18.44 -24.15
C LEU A 34 -11.47 -18.84 -22.67
N ILE A 35 -11.64 -17.85 -21.79
CA ILE A 35 -11.81 -18.03 -20.35
C ILE A 35 -12.63 -16.87 -19.79
N ASP A 36 -13.45 -17.16 -18.78
CA ASP A 36 -14.29 -16.14 -18.13
C ASP A 36 -13.50 -15.21 -17.21
N LYS A 37 -12.55 -15.78 -16.47
CA LYS A 37 -11.71 -15.07 -15.53
C LYS A 37 -10.41 -15.86 -15.33
N LEU A 38 -9.28 -15.20 -15.43
CA LEU A 38 -7.99 -15.76 -15.03
C LEU A 38 -7.84 -15.81 -13.51
N ASP A 39 -7.37 -16.93 -12.97
CA ASP A 39 -7.04 -17.07 -11.54
C ASP A 39 -5.70 -16.39 -11.21
N SER A 40 -4.73 -16.45 -12.13
CA SER A 40 -3.41 -15.81 -12.04
C SER A 40 -3.09 -15.03 -13.31
N GLY A 41 -2.11 -14.12 -13.25
CA GLY A 41 -1.63 -13.45 -14.45
C GLY A 41 -1.00 -14.45 -15.41
N ILE A 42 -1.02 -14.17 -16.72
CA ILE A 42 -0.40 -15.05 -17.72
C ILE A 42 0.45 -14.26 -18.72
N PHE A 43 1.51 -14.88 -19.20
CA PHE A 43 2.26 -14.46 -20.38
C PHE A 43 1.80 -15.24 -21.60
N VAL A 44 1.10 -14.58 -22.51
CA VAL A 44 0.68 -15.19 -23.78
C VAL A 44 1.90 -15.37 -24.67
N SER A 45 2.23 -16.60 -25.02
CA SER A 45 3.43 -16.99 -25.78
C SER A 45 3.13 -17.44 -27.21
N GLY A 46 1.86 -17.54 -27.60
CA GLY A 46 1.50 -17.85 -28.97
C GLY A 46 0.04 -18.24 -29.15
N ILE A 47 -0.31 -18.62 -30.38
CA ILE A 47 -1.59 -19.23 -30.73
C ILE A 47 -1.39 -20.50 -31.52
N GLN A 48 -2.39 -21.38 -31.47
CA GLN A 48 -2.49 -22.60 -32.26
C GLN A 48 -3.88 -22.70 -32.86
N PHE A 49 -4.02 -23.07 -34.13
CA PHE A 49 -5.32 -23.21 -34.79
C PHE A 49 -5.22 -24.09 -36.04
N GLN A 50 -6.37 -24.46 -36.59
CA GLN A 50 -6.52 -25.16 -37.85
C GLN A 50 -7.49 -24.37 -38.76
N VAL A 51 -7.25 -24.40 -40.06
CA VAL A 51 -8.18 -23.83 -41.04
C VAL A 51 -9.12 -24.95 -41.47
N GLY A 52 -10.40 -24.87 -41.09
CA GLY A 52 -11.37 -25.96 -41.28
C GLY A 52 -12.00 -26.05 -42.67
N ALA A 53 -11.85 -25.00 -43.50
CA ALA A 53 -12.53 -24.89 -44.79
C ALA A 53 -11.59 -25.14 -45.98
N ILE A 54 -12.00 -26.04 -46.89
CA ILE A 54 -11.39 -26.21 -48.21
C ILE A 54 -11.69 -24.94 -49.02
N LEU A 55 -10.68 -24.11 -49.31
CA LEU A 55 -10.89 -22.85 -50.04
C LEU A 55 -11.07 -23.13 -51.53
N ALA A 56 -12.05 -22.47 -52.16
CA ALA A 56 -12.54 -22.83 -53.50
C ALA A 56 -11.68 -22.32 -54.67
N THR A 57 -10.63 -21.52 -54.44
CA THR A 57 -9.82 -20.88 -55.50
C THR A 57 -8.33 -21.16 -55.31
N LEU A 58 -7.74 -21.85 -56.29
CA LEU A 58 -6.31 -22.16 -56.35
C LEU A 58 -5.47 -20.91 -56.56
N ASP A 59 -4.21 -20.98 -56.13
CA ASP A 59 -3.20 -19.93 -56.32
C ASP A 59 -3.54 -18.58 -55.69
N THR A 60 -4.49 -18.55 -54.76
CA THR A 60 -4.86 -17.35 -54.02
C THR A 60 -4.15 -17.29 -52.66
N THR A 61 -3.62 -16.11 -52.33
CA THR A 61 -3.12 -15.79 -50.98
C THR A 61 -4.27 -15.24 -50.15
N ARG A 62 -4.47 -15.79 -48.96
CA ARG A 62 -5.46 -15.36 -47.98
C ARG A 62 -4.76 -14.83 -46.75
N GLU A 63 -5.11 -13.60 -46.39
CA GLU A 63 -4.64 -12.91 -45.19
C GLU A 63 -5.72 -12.97 -44.10
N ILE A 64 -5.28 -13.21 -42.88
CA ILE A 64 -6.07 -13.48 -41.69
C ILE A 64 -5.53 -12.61 -40.57
N LEU A 65 -6.42 -12.05 -39.75
CA LEU A 65 -6.05 -11.28 -38.58
C LEU A 65 -6.82 -11.77 -37.35
N PHE A 66 -6.13 -12.40 -36.42
CA PHE A 66 -6.68 -12.72 -35.10
C PHE A 66 -6.52 -11.55 -34.16
N GLU A 67 -7.52 -11.31 -33.33
CA GLU A 67 -7.42 -10.39 -32.21
C GLU A 67 -7.68 -11.10 -30.90
N ILE A 68 -6.81 -10.87 -29.93
CA ILE A 68 -7.01 -11.27 -28.54
C ILE A 68 -7.47 -10.03 -27.77
N GLY A 69 -8.64 -10.14 -27.15
CA GLY A 69 -9.27 -9.06 -26.38
C GLY A 69 -9.43 -9.44 -24.91
N VAL A 70 -9.45 -8.43 -24.05
CA VAL A 70 -9.77 -8.57 -22.63
C VAL A 70 -10.90 -7.64 -22.21
N GLY A 71 -11.67 -8.01 -21.20
CA GLY A 71 -12.77 -7.20 -20.67
C GLY A 71 -14.12 -7.91 -20.67
N LEU A 72 -15.15 -7.20 -20.21
CA LEU A 72 -16.51 -7.73 -20.14
C LEU A 72 -17.03 -8.11 -21.53
N ALA A 73 -17.92 -9.10 -21.57
CA ALA A 73 -18.53 -9.55 -22.82
C ALA A 73 -19.23 -8.39 -23.55
N GLY A 74 -18.87 -8.14 -24.81
CA GLY A 74 -19.41 -7.03 -25.61
C GLY A 74 -18.73 -5.68 -25.38
N SER A 75 -17.70 -5.62 -24.53
CA SER A 75 -16.86 -4.43 -24.31
C SER A 75 -15.38 -4.80 -24.23
N GLU A 76 -14.98 -5.83 -25.00
CA GLU A 76 -13.60 -6.28 -25.06
C GLU A 76 -12.68 -5.21 -25.69
N VAL A 77 -11.54 -4.99 -25.04
CA VAL A 77 -10.44 -4.15 -25.51
C VAL A 77 -9.37 -5.04 -26.13
N VAL A 78 -8.99 -4.77 -27.37
CA VAL A 78 -7.94 -5.50 -28.09
C VAL A 78 -6.61 -5.33 -27.37
N LYS A 79 -5.94 -6.45 -27.09
CA LYS A 79 -4.59 -6.50 -26.51
C LYS A 79 -3.54 -6.91 -27.52
N MET A 80 -3.90 -7.79 -28.45
CA MET A 80 -2.97 -8.29 -29.46
C MET A 80 -3.67 -8.47 -30.79
N GLN A 81 -2.97 -8.12 -31.88
CA GLN A 81 -3.35 -8.42 -33.25
C GLN A 81 -2.29 -9.33 -33.87
N ILE A 82 -2.71 -10.45 -34.46
CA ILE A 82 -1.82 -11.51 -34.94
C ILE A 82 -2.13 -11.76 -36.42
N PRO A 83 -1.33 -11.21 -37.35
CA PRO A 83 -1.49 -11.46 -38.76
C PRO A 83 -1.01 -12.86 -39.13
N TYR A 84 -1.69 -13.50 -40.07
CA TYR A 84 -1.30 -14.78 -40.65
C TYR A 84 -1.68 -14.82 -42.13
N SER A 85 -0.85 -15.43 -42.96
CA SER A 85 -1.12 -15.59 -44.39
C SER A 85 -0.99 -17.05 -44.78
N ILE A 86 -1.94 -17.54 -45.57
CA ILE A 86 -1.90 -18.87 -46.16
C ILE A 86 -2.07 -18.77 -47.67
N ARG A 87 -1.38 -19.64 -48.41
CA ARG A 87 -1.52 -19.77 -49.86
C ARG A 87 -1.81 -21.23 -50.20
N LEU A 88 -2.76 -21.45 -51.10
CA LEU A 88 -3.05 -22.78 -51.63
C LEU A 88 -2.44 -22.96 -53.01
N ASP A 89 -1.83 -24.13 -53.23
CA ASP A 89 -1.14 -24.51 -54.47
C ASP A 89 -1.91 -25.62 -55.25
N THR A 90 -2.76 -26.42 -54.59
CA THR A 90 -3.54 -27.50 -55.27
C THR A 90 -4.96 -27.70 -54.71
N ALA A 91 -5.88 -28.20 -55.55
CA ALA A 91 -7.31 -28.41 -55.22
C ALA A 91 -7.58 -29.63 -54.34
N VAL A 92 -6.57 -30.47 -54.19
CA VAL A 92 -6.56 -31.57 -53.23
C VAL A 92 -5.92 -30.99 -51.99
N GLY A 93 -6.74 -30.39 -51.12
CA GLY A 93 -6.34 -29.61 -49.94
C GLY A 93 -5.40 -30.36 -48.99
N TYR A 94 -4.13 -30.45 -49.35
CA TYR A 94 -3.06 -30.69 -48.41
C TYR A 94 -2.76 -29.35 -47.75
N TYR A 95 -3.47 -29.07 -46.65
CA TYR A 95 -2.86 -28.24 -45.61
C TYR A 95 -1.49 -28.88 -45.37
N ASN A 96 -0.39 -28.15 -45.57
CA ASN A 96 0.96 -28.67 -45.31
C ASN A 96 1.23 -28.84 -43.80
N SER A 97 0.18 -29.16 -43.05
CA SER A 97 0.16 -29.40 -41.64
C SER A 97 -0.92 -30.44 -41.39
N SER A 98 -0.55 -31.72 -41.46
CA SER A 98 -1.24 -32.76 -40.69
C SER A 98 -1.14 -32.51 -39.17
N GLY A 99 -0.46 -31.44 -38.75
CA GLY A 99 -0.51 -30.83 -37.42
C GLY A 99 -1.21 -29.45 -37.42
N TYR A 100 -1.40 -28.90 -36.23
CA TYR A 100 -1.98 -27.57 -36.05
C TYR A 100 -1.00 -26.47 -36.51
N ASN A 101 -1.50 -25.36 -37.05
CA ASN A 101 -0.70 -24.16 -37.26
C ASN A 101 -0.38 -23.55 -35.90
N SER A 102 0.90 -23.28 -35.63
CA SER A 102 1.32 -22.65 -34.37
C SER A 102 2.16 -21.40 -34.65
N ILE A 103 1.75 -20.28 -34.07
CA ILE A 103 2.50 -19.03 -34.09
C ILE A 103 3.06 -18.85 -32.68
N ARG A 104 4.38 -18.74 -32.56
CA ARG A 104 5.07 -18.39 -31.31
C ARG A 104 5.40 -16.90 -31.33
N PHE A 105 5.14 -16.21 -30.24
CA PHE A 105 5.48 -14.79 -30.12
C PHE A 105 6.93 -14.66 -29.63
N PRO A 106 7.74 -13.81 -30.27
CA PRO A 106 9.10 -13.54 -29.80
C PRO A 106 9.08 -12.82 -28.45
N GLU A 107 8.03 -12.03 -28.19
CA GLU A 107 7.80 -11.32 -26.94
C GLU A 107 6.43 -11.73 -26.37
N PRO A 108 6.41 -12.44 -25.23
CA PRO A 108 5.16 -12.79 -24.57
C PRO A 108 4.43 -11.55 -24.06
N MET A 109 3.09 -11.56 -24.11
CA MET A 109 2.28 -10.45 -23.65
C MET A 109 1.62 -10.76 -22.30
N LEU A 110 1.79 -9.87 -21.32
CA LEU A 110 1.15 -9.99 -20.01
C LEU A 110 -0.36 -9.73 -20.09
N ILE A 111 -1.15 -10.67 -19.59
CA ILE A 111 -2.57 -10.48 -19.28
C ILE A 111 -2.74 -10.65 -17.76
N PRO A 112 -3.18 -9.61 -17.02
CA PRO A 112 -3.32 -9.66 -15.56
C PRO A 112 -4.37 -10.67 -15.08
N ALA A 113 -4.20 -11.17 -13.85
CA ALA A 113 -5.19 -11.97 -13.15
C ALA A 113 -6.57 -11.27 -13.12
N GLY A 114 -7.64 -12.05 -13.06
CA GLY A 114 -9.01 -11.55 -13.09
C GLY A 114 -9.51 -11.12 -14.48
N SER A 115 -8.64 -11.08 -15.50
CA SER A 115 -9.05 -10.73 -16.86
C SER A 115 -9.89 -11.85 -17.48
N ARG A 116 -10.99 -11.47 -18.14
CA ARG A 116 -11.66 -12.31 -19.15
C ARG A 116 -10.89 -12.22 -20.45
N ILE A 117 -10.71 -13.34 -21.16
CA ILE A 117 -10.04 -13.36 -22.47
C ILE A 117 -11.00 -13.87 -23.54
N ALA A 118 -11.04 -13.16 -24.66
CA ALA A 118 -11.74 -13.59 -25.87
C ALA A 118 -10.86 -13.44 -27.12
N VAL A 119 -11.24 -14.15 -28.18
CA VAL A 119 -10.61 -14.04 -29.50
C VAL A 119 -11.67 -13.74 -30.56
N ARG A 120 -11.32 -12.97 -31.58
CA ARG A 120 -12.08 -12.85 -32.82
C ARG A 120 -11.14 -12.86 -34.02
N VAL A 121 -11.71 -13.01 -35.21
CA VAL A 121 -10.93 -13.13 -36.44
C VAL A 121 -11.59 -12.35 -37.57
N ALA A 122 -10.76 -11.69 -38.37
CA ALA A 122 -11.12 -11.08 -39.65
C ALA A 122 -10.33 -11.75 -40.77
N ASP A 123 -10.89 -11.66 -41.97
CA ASP A 123 -10.36 -12.35 -43.13
C ASP A 123 -10.43 -11.51 -44.40
N SER A 124 -9.41 -11.58 -45.25
CA SER A 124 -9.34 -10.88 -46.53
C SER A 124 -10.43 -11.26 -47.55
N PHE A 125 -11.11 -12.40 -47.38
CA PHE A 125 -12.17 -12.85 -48.28
C PHE A 125 -13.56 -12.59 -47.71
N ALA A 126 -14.51 -12.25 -48.58
CA ALA A 126 -15.91 -12.07 -48.23
C ALA A 126 -16.65 -13.41 -48.07
N VAL A 127 -16.20 -14.24 -47.13
CA VAL A 127 -16.79 -15.54 -46.79
C VAL A 127 -16.54 -15.86 -45.32
N ALA A 128 -17.58 -16.32 -44.62
CA ALA A 128 -17.45 -16.77 -43.24
C ALA A 128 -16.69 -18.09 -43.19
N VAL A 129 -15.57 -18.13 -42.47
CA VAL A 129 -14.73 -19.33 -42.30
C VAL A 129 -14.50 -19.58 -40.83
N THR A 130 -14.60 -20.86 -40.45
CA THR A 130 -14.29 -21.36 -39.12
C THR A 130 -12.81 -21.71 -39.01
N TYR A 131 -12.20 -21.24 -37.93
CA TYR A 131 -10.83 -21.57 -37.54
C TYR A 131 -10.87 -22.56 -36.37
N ASP A 132 -10.79 -23.84 -36.71
CA ASP A 132 -10.98 -24.94 -35.78
C ASP A 132 -9.82 -25.04 -34.79
N GLY A 133 -10.08 -25.55 -33.60
CA GLY A 133 -9.02 -25.91 -32.68
C GLY A 133 -8.19 -24.74 -32.14
N PHE A 134 -8.73 -23.52 -32.15
CA PHE A 134 -8.02 -22.35 -31.66
C PHE A 134 -7.67 -22.51 -30.17
N LYS A 135 -6.38 -22.32 -29.88
CA LYS A 135 -5.81 -22.27 -28.54
C LYS A 135 -4.86 -21.10 -28.38
N LEU A 136 -4.91 -20.46 -27.23
CA LEU A 136 -3.94 -19.47 -26.76
C LEU A 136 -2.90 -20.19 -25.90
N MET A 137 -1.64 -20.15 -26.30
CA MET A 137 -0.54 -20.72 -25.51
C MET A 137 -0.04 -19.67 -24.52
N TYR A 138 0.19 -20.08 -23.28
CA TYR A 138 0.61 -19.16 -22.23
C TYR A 138 1.52 -19.83 -21.19
N ARG A 139 2.16 -19.02 -20.37
CA ARG A 139 2.81 -19.41 -19.12
C ARG A 139 2.15 -18.64 -17.98
N GLU A 140 1.97 -19.27 -16.82
CA GLU A 140 1.50 -18.56 -15.63
C GLU A 140 2.57 -17.62 -15.10
N VAL A 141 2.12 -16.48 -14.58
CA VAL A 141 2.97 -15.54 -13.88
C VAL A 141 3.14 -16.03 -12.45
N VAL A 142 4.38 -16.29 -12.05
CA VAL A 142 4.73 -16.73 -10.70
C VAL A 142 5.54 -15.63 -10.04
N ASP A 143 5.10 -15.19 -8.86
CA ASP A 143 5.83 -14.18 -8.10
C ASP A 143 7.21 -14.74 -7.68
N PRO A 144 8.26 -13.91 -7.74
CA PRO A 144 9.57 -14.32 -7.27
C PRO A 144 9.54 -14.61 -5.76
N THR A 145 10.37 -15.55 -5.34
CA THR A 145 10.52 -15.91 -3.92
C THR A 145 11.82 -15.31 -3.38
N VAL A 146 11.86 -15.03 -2.08
CA VAL A 146 13.07 -14.53 -1.40
C VAL A 146 13.34 -15.36 -0.15
N ALA A 147 14.59 -15.75 0.05
CA ALA A 147 15.08 -16.36 1.28
C ALA A 147 15.97 -15.36 2.04
N LEU A 148 15.75 -15.22 3.35
CA LEU A 148 16.53 -14.34 4.21
C LEU A 148 17.69 -15.11 4.84
N ASP A 149 18.94 -14.69 4.58
CA ASP A 149 20.15 -15.40 4.95
C ASP A 149 20.80 -14.84 6.23
N SER A 150 20.96 -13.51 6.32
CA SER A 150 21.60 -12.84 7.47
C SER A 150 21.08 -11.41 7.63
N PRO A 151 20.99 -10.83 8.84
CA PRO A 151 21.16 -11.49 10.13
C PRO A 151 20.07 -12.55 10.35
N SER A 152 20.47 -13.74 10.83
CA SER A 152 19.53 -14.83 11.11
C SER A 152 18.48 -14.40 12.13
N ASN A 153 17.28 -15.01 12.11
CA ASN A 153 16.24 -14.71 13.09
C ASN A 153 16.75 -14.79 14.55
N LEU A 154 16.44 -13.77 15.36
CA LEU A 154 16.92 -13.56 16.73
C LEU A 154 18.45 -13.37 16.85
N ALA A 155 19.12 -12.95 15.78
CA ALA A 155 20.54 -12.64 15.82
C ALA A 155 20.84 -11.50 16.81
N VAL A 156 22.05 -11.49 17.37
CA VAL A 156 22.53 -10.42 18.23
C VAL A 156 23.75 -9.81 17.56
N ILE A 157 23.66 -8.53 17.20
CA ILE A 157 24.69 -7.81 16.45
C ILE A 157 25.04 -6.49 17.14
N THR A 158 26.15 -5.88 16.73
CA THR A 158 26.63 -4.58 17.24
C THR A 158 26.82 -3.54 16.16
N ASP A 159 26.72 -3.93 14.89
CA ASP A 159 26.89 -3.02 13.76
C ASP A 159 25.61 -2.21 13.55
N ARG A 160 25.70 -0.90 13.72
CA ARG A 160 24.56 0.02 13.59
C ARG A 160 24.22 0.33 12.12
N THR A 161 25.02 -0.17 11.20
CA THR A 161 24.78 -0.22 9.76
C THR A 161 24.74 -1.70 9.32
N PRO A 162 23.77 -2.50 9.83
CA PRO A 162 23.75 -3.92 9.56
C PRO A 162 23.72 -4.25 8.06
N GLU A 163 24.24 -5.43 7.75
CA GLU A 163 24.20 -6.01 6.41
C GLU A 163 23.10 -7.08 6.36
N GLU A 164 22.04 -6.80 5.61
CA GLU A 164 20.96 -7.72 5.32
C GLU A 164 21.24 -8.49 4.03
N ILE A 165 21.46 -9.80 4.14
CA ILE A 165 21.79 -10.70 3.05
C ILE A 165 20.59 -11.60 2.77
N PHE A 166 20.20 -11.70 1.50
CA PHE A 166 19.06 -12.49 1.04
C PHE A 166 19.28 -13.00 -0.38
N THR A 167 18.54 -14.04 -0.76
CA THR A 167 18.61 -14.66 -2.08
C THR A 167 17.23 -14.65 -2.73
N GLY A 168 17.08 -14.00 -3.89
CA GLY A 168 15.86 -14.04 -4.68
C GLY A 168 15.87 -15.13 -5.74
N ASN A 169 14.74 -15.78 -5.99
CA ASN A 169 14.58 -16.78 -7.04
C ASN A 169 13.37 -16.47 -7.92
N SER A 170 13.60 -16.30 -9.22
CA SER A 170 12.60 -16.27 -10.28
C SER A 170 12.50 -17.65 -10.92
N VAL A 171 11.29 -18.20 -11.01
CA VAL A 171 11.07 -19.47 -11.73
C VAL A 171 11.37 -19.36 -13.22
N ASP A 172 11.33 -18.14 -13.76
CA ASP A 172 11.48 -17.86 -15.18
C ASP A 172 12.92 -17.52 -15.58
N GLY A 173 13.84 -17.46 -14.61
CA GLY A 173 15.25 -17.17 -14.88
C GLY A 173 15.56 -15.68 -15.03
N PHE A 174 14.59 -14.79 -14.80
CA PHE A 174 14.76 -13.35 -14.98
C PHE A 174 15.44 -12.68 -13.79
N ASP A 175 16.09 -11.56 -14.08
CA ASP A 175 16.71 -10.68 -13.09
C ASP A 175 15.64 -10.05 -12.20
N LEU A 176 16.01 -9.76 -10.96
CA LEU A 176 15.13 -9.33 -9.89
C LEU A 176 15.55 -7.97 -9.34
N GLU A 177 14.53 -7.24 -8.90
CA GLU A 177 14.69 -6.03 -8.11
C GLU A 177 14.11 -6.25 -6.73
N TYR A 178 14.68 -5.62 -5.72
CA TYR A 178 14.34 -5.87 -4.32
C TYR A 178 13.84 -4.63 -3.62
N LYS A 179 12.95 -4.85 -2.67
CA LYS A 179 12.54 -3.88 -1.67
C LYS A 179 12.77 -4.48 -0.29
N ILE A 180 13.44 -3.77 0.58
CA ILE A 180 13.66 -4.16 1.98
C ILE A 180 12.94 -3.21 2.91
N GLN A 181 12.37 -3.75 3.99
CA GLN A 181 11.81 -2.98 5.09
C GLN A 181 12.48 -3.40 6.39
N ILE A 182 12.78 -2.42 7.25
CA ILE A 182 13.29 -2.61 8.61
C ILE A 182 12.37 -1.83 9.55
N ASN A 183 11.98 -2.43 10.67
CA ASN A 183 11.15 -1.79 11.68
C ASN A 183 11.51 -2.26 13.11
N GLN A 184 11.06 -1.55 14.14
CA GLN A 184 11.21 -1.99 15.54
C GLN A 184 10.09 -2.94 15.99
N GLU A 185 8.99 -2.99 15.24
CA GLU A 185 7.84 -3.86 15.49
C GLU A 185 7.72 -4.94 14.40
N ASN A 186 7.26 -6.13 14.77
CA ASN A 186 7.14 -7.29 13.88
C ASN A 186 5.87 -7.28 13.02
N ASP A 187 4.97 -6.34 13.27
CA ASP A 187 3.68 -6.33 12.61
C ASP A 187 3.81 -5.92 11.15
N PHE A 188 4.72 -4.99 10.81
CA PHE A 188 4.82 -4.34 9.49
C PHE A 188 3.43 -4.13 8.86
N SER A 189 2.45 -3.91 9.73
CA SER A 189 1.08 -4.27 9.45
C SER A 189 0.49 -3.09 8.75
N THR A 190 -0.01 -3.35 7.55
CA THR A 190 -0.86 -2.40 6.86
C THR A 190 -2.25 -2.33 7.48
N ASP A 191 -2.62 -3.28 8.35
CA ASP A 191 -4.02 -3.48 8.74
C ASP A 191 -4.37 -2.85 10.10
N LEU A 192 -5.52 -2.18 10.13
CA LEU A 192 -6.22 -1.70 11.31
C LEU A 192 -6.86 -2.87 12.05
N SER A 193 -6.32 -3.19 13.23
CA SER A 193 -6.81 -4.28 14.07
C SER A 193 -7.76 -3.76 15.16
N PRO A 194 -8.87 -4.47 15.45
CA PRO A 194 -9.82 -4.04 16.47
C PRO A 194 -9.20 -4.13 17.88
N LEU A 195 -9.45 -3.11 18.70
CA LEU A 195 -9.03 -3.07 20.11
C LEU A 195 -10.02 -3.75 21.06
N SER A 196 -11.07 -4.38 20.52
CA SER A 196 -12.10 -5.12 21.27
C SER A 196 -12.80 -4.25 22.32
N GLN A 197 -13.06 -2.99 21.99
CA GLN A 197 -13.87 -2.11 22.82
C GLN A 197 -15.35 -2.45 22.69
N SER A 198 -16.15 -1.96 23.64
CA SER A 198 -17.60 -2.09 23.60
C SER A 198 -18.18 -1.48 22.32
N THR A 199 -19.21 -2.14 21.78
CA THR A 199 -19.99 -1.65 20.65
C THR A 199 -20.71 -0.36 21.01
N LEU A 200 -20.07 0.77 20.71
CA LEU A 200 -20.59 2.11 20.95
C LEU A 200 -20.59 2.92 19.65
N ASN A 201 -21.24 4.07 19.74
CA ASN A 201 -21.36 5.00 18.64
C ASN A 201 -20.11 5.89 18.52
N TRP A 202 -18.96 5.28 18.22
CA TRP A 202 -17.67 5.97 18.10
C TRP A 202 -17.64 6.90 16.88
N TYR A 203 -17.38 8.19 17.10
CA TYR A 203 -17.40 9.22 16.03
C TYR A 203 -16.06 9.91 15.82
N GLY A 204 -15.33 10.22 16.89
CA GLY A 204 -14.06 10.93 16.81
C GLY A 204 -12.99 10.21 17.59
N VAL A 205 -11.75 10.30 17.12
CA VAL A 205 -10.56 9.87 17.85
C VAL A 205 -9.48 10.91 17.64
N ASP A 206 -8.74 11.23 18.70
CA ASP A 206 -7.50 12.01 18.57
C ASP A 206 -6.46 11.65 19.62
N ILE A 207 -5.20 11.96 19.35
CA ILE A 207 -4.05 11.49 20.13
C ILE A 207 -3.18 12.66 20.57
N ASP A 208 -2.87 12.70 21.87
CA ASP A 208 -1.80 13.54 22.40
C ASP A 208 -0.46 12.86 22.12
N SER A 209 0.20 13.25 21.02
CA SER A 209 1.44 12.59 20.58
C SER A 209 2.58 12.73 21.59
N SER A 210 2.54 13.74 22.47
CA SER A 210 3.60 13.99 23.47
C SER A 210 3.64 12.95 24.61
N ASN A 211 2.49 12.34 24.93
CA ASN A 211 2.34 11.39 26.03
C ASN A 211 1.54 10.13 25.63
N GLN A 212 1.22 10.00 24.35
CA GLN A 212 0.46 8.92 23.71
C GLN A 212 -0.96 8.71 24.28
N ASN A 213 -1.54 9.68 25.00
CA ASN A 213 -2.93 9.55 25.44
C ASN A 213 -3.87 9.63 24.24
N VAL A 214 -4.77 8.65 24.11
CA VAL A 214 -5.76 8.60 23.03
C VAL A 214 -7.13 8.89 23.57
N TYR A 215 -7.85 9.82 22.97
CA TYR A 215 -9.20 10.18 23.33
C TYR A 215 -10.17 9.73 22.24
N ALA A 216 -11.33 9.20 22.62
CA ALA A 216 -12.35 8.75 21.69
C ALA A 216 -13.74 9.28 22.11
N ALA A 217 -14.49 9.82 21.16
CA ALA A 217 -15.78 10.44 21.37
C ALA A 217 -16.93 9.51 20.97
N VAL A 218 -17.96 9.43 21.82
CA VAL A 218 -19.18 8.68 21.56
C VAL A 218 -20.36 9.62 21.36
N ALA A 219 -21.04 9.51 20.22
CA ALA A 219 -22.26 10.25 19.97
C ALA A 219 -23.43 9.70 20.80
N GLY A 220 -24.04 10.56 21.61
CA GLY A 220 -25.06 10.16 22.59
C GLY A 220 -24.45 9.50 23.83
N GLY A 221 -23.15 9.71 24.09
CA GLY A 221 -22.39 9.06 25.15
C GLY A 221 -21.38 9.98 25.82
N ASP A 222 -20.26 9.41 26.24
CA ASP A 222 -19.16 10.06 26.95
C ASP A 222 -17.93 10.23 26.01
N ILE A 223 -16.89 10.90 26.52
CA ILE A 223 -15.53 10.86 25.96
C ILE A 223 -14.74 9.84 26.78
N TYR A 224 -14.03 8.96 26.08
CA TYR A 224 -13.19 7.93 26.66
C TYR A 224 -11.72 8.25 26.43
N LYS A 225 -10.85 7.76 27.33
CA LYS A 225 -9.40 7.93 27.26
C LYS A 225 -8.68 6.61 27.43
N GLN A 226 -7.71 6.33 26.56
CA GLN A 226 -6.66 5.33 26.74
C GLN A 226 -5.38 6.05 27.16
N THR A 227 -4.75 5.60 28.25
CA THR A 227 -3.55 6.25 28.79
C THR A 227 -2.30 5.71 28.13
N ALA A 228 -1.43 6.59 27.63
CA ALA A 228 -0.13 6.23 27.03
C ALA A 228 -0.22 5.13 25.96
N GLY A 229 -1.25 5.18 25.10
CA GLY A 229 -1.42 4.32 23.93
C GLY A 229 -1.69 2.85 24.24
N ASN A 230 -1.93 2.52 25.51
CA ASN A 230 -1.99 1.17 26.03
C ASN A 230 -3.20 0.94 26.94
N GLY A 231 -3.70 -0.29 26.98
CA GLY A 231 -4.81 -0.70 27.85
C GLY A 231 -6.19 -0.29 27.32
N ASN A 232 -7.18 -0.29 28.20
CA ASN A 232 -8.58 -0.04 27.84
C ASN A 232 -8.91 1.45 27.74
N PHE A 233 -9.91 1.78 26.93
CA PHE A 233 -10.53 3.10 26.95
C PHE A 233 -11.44 3.23 28.18
N VAL A 234 -11.18 4.24 29.01
CA VAL A 234 -11.93 4.52 30.24
C VAL A 234 -12.75 5.80 30.06
N ALA A 235 -14.04 5.74 30.41
CA ALA A 235 -14.94 6.88 30.35
C ALA A 235 -14.47 8.01 31.30
N LEU A 236 -14.52 9.26 30.83
CA LEU A 236 -14.12 10.44 31.62
C LEU A 236 -15.23 10.99 32.51
N GLY A 237 -16.44 10.41 32.47
CA GLY A 237 -17.58 10.85 33.26
C GLY A 237 -18.14 12.20 32.80
N GLN A 238 -18.02 12.54 31.51
CA GLN A 238 -18.59 13.77 30.98
C GLN A 238 -20.10 13.66 30.87
N THR A 239 -20.76 14.81 30.82
CA THR A 239 -22.19 14.83 30.55
C THR A 239 -22.46 14.24 29.18
N THR A 240 -23.51 13.43 29.07
CA THR A 240 -23.92 12.81 27.81
C THR A 240 -24.20 13.85 26.73
N ARG A 241 -23.52 13.72 25.59
CA ARG A 241 -23.70 14.58 24.40
C ARG A 241 -23.47 13.78 23.13
N THR A 242 -23.84 14.38 22.00
CA THR A 242 -23.37 13.95 20.68
C THR A 242 -21.92 14.42 20.49
N TRP A 243 -20.98 13.89 21.30
CA TRP A 243 -19.56 14.16 21.11
C TRP A 243 -19.14 13.62 19.75
N TYR A 244 -18.61 14.49 18.90
CA TYR A 244 -18.40 14.19 17.49
C TYR A 244 -16.92 14.19 17.12
N ALA A 245 -16.28 15.36 17.00
CA ALA A 245 -14.85 15.47 16.72
C ALA A 245 -14.05 15.75 17.99
N LEU A 246 -12.78 15.36 17.97
CA LEU A 246 -11.79 15.66 18.99
C LEU A 246 -10.57 16.30 18.32
N ALA A 247 -9.91 17.22 19.01
CA ALA A 247 -8.60 17.73 18.60
C ALA A 247 -7.76 18.07 19.83
N ILE A 248 -6.48 17.73 19.81
CA ILE A 248 -5.59 17.86 20.96
C ILE A 248 -4.40 18.76 20.62
N ASP A 249 -4.13 19.71 21.50
CA ASP A 249 -2.89 20.47 21.49
C ASP A 249 -1.82 19.68 22.25
N SER A 250 -0.93 18.99 21.52
CA SER A 250 0.09 18.13 22.14
C SER A 250 1.15 18.93 22.92
N SER A 251 1.20 20.26 22.78
CA SER A 251 2.19 21.10 23.48
C SER A 251 1.76 21.47 24.91
N ASN A 252 0.46 21.52 25.18
CA ASN A 252 -0.10 21.91 26.47
C ASN A 252 -1.19 20.95 26.98
N HIS A 253 -1.49 19.90 26.22
CA HIS A 253 -2.45 18.83 26.50
C HIS A 253 -3.93 19.29 26.50
N ASP A 254 -4.23 20.48 25.99
CA ASP A 254 -5.62 20.93 25.85
C ASP A 254 -6.39 20.03 24.88
N VAL A 255 -7.59 19.60 25.28
CA VAL A 255 -8.46 18.74 24.45
C VAL A 255 -9.70 19.52 24.07
N TYR A 256 -9.95 19.64 22.76
CA TYR A 256 -11.13 20.23 22.19
C TYR A 256 -12.09 19.14 21.73
N ALA A 257 -13.38 19.35 21.92
CA ALA A 257 -14.42 18.41 21.51
C ALA A 257 -15.62 19.16 20.92
N SER A 258 -16.11 18.75 19.75
CA SER A 258 -17.29 19.36 19.13
C SER A 258 -18.56 18.59 19.48
N VAL A 259 -19.65 19.35 19.60
CA VAL A 259 -21.00 18.80 19.62
C VAL A 259 -21.83 19.53 18.55
N PRO A 260 -22.05 18.90 17.37
CA PRO A 260 -22.69 19.54 16.24
C PRO A 260 -24.02 20.20 16.61
N GLY A 261 -24.20 21.46 16.20
CA GLY A 261 -25.42 22.24 16.48
C GLY A 261 -25.52 22.80 17.90
N THR A 262 -24.48 22.66 18.73
CA THR A 262 -24.46 23.23 20.09
C THR A 262 -23.23 24.11 20.33
N ASP A 263 -22.07 23.54 20.66
CA ASP A 263 -20.83 24.29 20.94
C ASP A 263 -19.58 23.43 20.68
N ILE A 264 -18.43 24.09 20.74
CA ILE A 264 -17.12 23.45 20.91
C ILE A 264 -16.74 23.59 22.39
N TYR A 265 -16.34 22.48 22.99
CA TYR A 265 -15.92 22.42 24.39
C TYR A 265 -14.41 22.22 24.47
N LYS A 266 -13.82 22.67 25.59
CA LYS A 266 -12.38 22.54 25.87
C LYS A 266 -12.16 21.98 27.28
N GLN A 267 -11.29 20.98 27.39
CA GLN A 267 -10.68 20.52 28.63
C GLN A 267 -9.25 21.08 28.69
N THR A 268 -8.88 21.74 29.79
CA THR A 268 -7.57 22.41 29.90
C THR A 268 -6.53 21.44 30.47
N GLY A 269 -5.38 21.30 29.79
CA GLY A 269 -4.28 20.44 30.24
C GLY A 269 -4.63 18.95 30.34
N GLY A 270 -5.63 18.49 29.59
CA GLY A 270 -6.04 17.09 29.56
C GLY A 270 -6.70 16.58 30.85
N VAL A 271 -7.09 17.50 31.74
CA VAL A 271 -7.67 17.21 33.05
C VAL A 271 -8.91 18.05 33.33
N GLY A 272 -9.79 17.55 34.20
CA GLY A 272 -11.01 18.26 34.61
C GLY A 272 -12.16 18.17 33.60
N SER A 273 -13.10 19.11 33.68
CA SER A 273 -14.33 19.10 32.87
C SER A 273 -14.16 19.82 31.54
N PHE A 274 -14.92 19.40 30.53
CA PHE A 274 -15.06 20.10 29.26
C PHE A 274 -15.94 21.35 29.42
N VAL A 275 -15.37 22.53 29.18
CA VAL A 275 -16.05 23.83 29.31
C VAL A 275 -16.40 24.37 27.92
N ALA A 276 -17.64 24.85 27.76
CA ALA A 276 -18.15 25.42 26.52
C ALA A 276 -17.40 26.71 26.14
N LEU A 277 -17.04 26.87 24.87
CA LEU A 277 -16.37 28.08 24.37
C LEU A 277 -17.33 29.21 24.00
N GLY A 278 -18.64 29.00 24.12
CA GLY A 278 -19.67 30.00 23.85
C GLY A 278 -19.79 30.33 22.37
N GLN A 279 -19.51 29.38 21.48
CA GLN A 279 -19.68 29.58 20.04
C GLN A 279 -21.13 29.30 19.65
N SER A 280 -21.69 30.11 18.74
CA SER A 280 -22.95 29.76 18.07
C SER A 280 -22.65 28.70 17.01
N ALA A 281 -22.49 27.44 17.44
CA ALA A 281 -21.92 26.41 16.58
C ALA A 281 -22.94 25.92 15.55
N ALA A 282 -22.82 26.44 14.33
CA ALA A 282 -23.16 25.66 13.13
C ALA A 282 -22.43 24.30 13.21
N ALA A 283 -23.00 23.26 12.58
CA ALA A 283 -22.62 21.85 12.67
C ALA A 283 -21.10 21.57 12.46
N SER A 284 -20.32 21.83 13.51
CA SER A 284 -18.88 21.61 13.60
C SER A 284 -18.63 20.10 13.71
N VAL A 285 -18.14 19.53 12.62
CA VAL A 285 -17.98 18.08 12.44
C VAL A 285 -16.52 17.64 12.38
N GLY A 286 -15.59 18.57 12.22
CA GLY A 286 -14.15 18.33 12.31
C GLY A 286 -13.44 19.40 13.12
N LEU A 287 -12.36 19.00 13.79
CA LEU A 287 -11.51 19.87 14.59
C LEU A 287 -10.04 19.51 14.37
N ALA A 288 -9.16 20.51 14.37
CA ALA A 288 -7.72 20.30 14.41
C ALA A 288 -7.02 21.36 15.24
N VAL A 289 -5.86 21.03 15.80
CA VAL A 289 -5.00 22.01 16.48
C VAL A 289 -3.61 22.01 15.87
N ASP A 290 -3.12 23.19 15.53
CA ASP A 290 -1.71 23.40 15.24
C ASP A 290 -0.98 23.61 16.57
N SER A 291 -0.32 22.55 17.04
CA SER A 291 0.29 22.52 18.38
C SER A 291 1.49 23.47 18.51
N SER A 292 2.03 23.99 17.40
CA SER A 292 3.17 24.91 17.42
C SER A 292 2.78 26.36 17.75
N ASN A 293 1.53 26.74 17.44
CA ASN A 293 1.03 28.10 17.58
C ASN A 293 -0.37 28.17 18.21
N HIS A 294 -0.89 27.02 18.64
CA HIS A 294 -2.19 26.82 19.30
C HIS A 294 -3.41 27.21 18.45
N ASN A 295 -3.26 27.42 17.14
CA ASN A 295 -4.41 27.69 16.27
C ASN A 295 -5.36 26.50 16.26
N VAL A 296 -6.65 26.75 16.42
CA VAL A 296 -7.69 25.71 16.37
C VAL A 296 -8.51 25.91 15.10
N TYR A 297 -8.61 24.86 14.29
CA TYR A 297 -9.41 24.84 13.07
C TYR A 297 -10.71 24.08 13.34
N SER A 298 -11.79 24.49 12.67
CA SER A 298 -13.05 23.78 12.70
C SER A 298 -13.69 23.71 11.33
N ALA A 299 -13.98 22.49 10.88
CA ALA A 299 -14.75 22.21 9.68
C ALA A 299 -16.25 22.23 10.00
N VAL A 300 -17.00 23.08 9.30
CA VAL A 300 -18.45 23.20 9.45
C VAL A 300 -19.15 22.81 8.16
N VAL A 301 -19.98 21.78 8.24
CA VAL A 301 -20.67 21.22 7.08
C VAL A 301 -21.57 22.26 6.40
N SER A 302 -21.47 22.37 5.07
CA SER A 302 -22.22 23.30 4.22
C SER A 302 -22.06 24.79 4.56
N VAL A 303 -20.99 25.18 5.27
CA VAL A 303 -20.73 26.57 5.65
C VAL A 303 -19.33 27.01 5.26
N ASP A 304 -18.32 26.70 6.08
CA ASP A 304 -16.94 27.13 5.89
C ASP A 304 -16.00 26.33 6.81
N ILE A 305 -14.70 26.55 6.66
CA ILE A 305 -13.68 26.19 7.64
C ILE A 305 -13.34 27.46 8.43
N TYR A 306 -13.36 27.34 9.75
CA TYR A 306 -13.06 28.44 10.66
C TYR A 306 -11.73 28.24 11.38
N LYS A 307 -11.08 29.32 11.76
CA LYS A 307 -9.84 29.34 12.54
C LYS A 307 -9.98 30.23 13.77
N ARG A 308 -9.56 29.71 14.92
CA ARG A 308 -9.40 30.44 16.18
C ARG A 308 -7.91 30.62 16.44
N THR A 309 -7.45 31.87 16.35
CA THR A 309 -6.01 32.18 16.38
C THR A 309 -5.44 32.05 17.78
N GLY A 310 -4.33 31.32 17.94
CA GLY A 310 -3.65 31.13 19.23
C GLY A 310 -4.52 30.44 20.31
N GLY A 311 -5.57 29.72 19.91
CA GLY A 311 -6.45 29.02 20.84
C GLY A 311 -7.32 29.96 21.69
N VAL A 312 -7.42 31.23 21.30
CA VAL A 312 -8.14 32.30 22.03
C VAL A 312 -9.05 33.10 21.10
N GLY A 313 -9.97 33.86 21.69
CA GLY A 313 -10.91 34.69 20.92
C GLY A 313 -11.96 33.87 20.16
N SER A 314 -12.51 34.48 19.11
CA SER A 314 -13.57 33.91 18.26
C SER A 314 -13.00 33.12 17.08
N PHE A 315 -13.80 32.18 16.58
CA PHE A 315 -13.55 31.52 15.31
C PHE A 315 -13.85 32.47 14.13
N VAL A 316 -12.90 32.60 13.21
CA VAL A 316 -13.00 33.45 12.01
C VAL A 316 -13.02 32.56 10.77
N ALA A 317 -13.96 32.82 9.86
CA ALA A 317 -14.09 32.07 8.61
C ALA A 317 -12.86 32.26 7.70
N LEU A 318 -12.41 31.18 7.05
CA LEU A 318 -11.27 31.20 6.14
C LEU A 318 -11.67 31.42 4.67
N GLY A 319 -12.97 31.43 4.35
CA GLY A 319 -13.44 31.58 2.97
C GLY A 319 -13.18 30.34 2.12
N ALA A 320 -13.22 29.15 2.72
CA ALA A 320 -13.13 27.86 2.03
C ALA A 320 -14.40 27.54 1.22
N GLY A 321 -15.50 28.24 1.51
CA GLY A 321 -16.78 28.10 0.82
C GLY A 321 -17.65 26.98 1.40
N ALA A 322 -18.90 26.93 0.93
CA ALA A 322 -19.93 26.03 1.43
C ALA A 322 -19.86 24.65 0.76
N LEU A 323 -18.99 23.78 1.29
CA LEU A 323 -18.91 22.36 0.91
C LEU A 323 -19.34 21.48 2.07
N ALA A 324 -19.58 20.19 1.80
CA ALA A 324 -19.85 19.18 2.82
C ALA A 324 -18.57 18.79 3.58
N TRP A 325 -17.88 19.79 4.16
CA TRP A 325 -16.70 19.61 4.99
C TRP A 325 -17.00 18.59 6.10
N ALA A 326 -16.22 17.52 6.13
CA ALA A 326 -16.39 16.42 7.06
C ALA A 326 -15.32 16.44 8.15
N ASP A 327 -14.08 16.78 7.80
CA ASP A 327 -12.98 16.87 8.76
C ASP A 327 -11.85 17.82 8.30
N VAL A 328 -10.96 18.20 9.22
CA VAL A 328 -9.79 19.05 8.99
C VAL A 328 -8.60 18.54 9.80
N ALA A 329 -7.38 18.66 9.28
CA ALA A 329 -6.13 18.37 9.97
C ALA A 329 -5.09 19.45 9.63
N VAL A 330 -4.11 19.65 10.52
CA VAL A 330 -3.02 20.60 10.30
C VAL A 330 -1.67 19.98 10.66
N ASP A 331 -0.72 20.12 9.76
CA ASP A 331 0.67 19.78 10.00
C ASP A 331 1.29 20.87 10.89
N SER A 332 1.61 20.55 12.14
CA SER A 332 2.14 21.56 13.08
C SER A 332 3.58 21.99 12.78
N VAL A 333 4.25 21.38 11.79
CA VAL A 333 5.63 21.70 11.40
C VAL A 333 5.68 22.69 10.24
N ASN A 334 4.93 22.42 9.17
CA ASN A 334 4.89 23.29 7.98
C ASN A 334 3.62 24.15 7.88
N HIS A 335 2.66 23.95 8.79
CA HIS A 335 1.36 24.61 8.88
C HIS A 335 0.39 24.31 7.72
N ASP A 336 0.67 23.33 6.87
CA ASP A 336 -0.27 22.89 5.85
C ASP A 336 -1.57 22.37 6.49
N VAL A 337 -2.70 22.85 5.99
CA VAL A 337 -4.03 22.44 6.48
C VAL A 337 -4.73 21.62 5.41
N TYR A 338 -5.10 20.40 5.75
CA TYR A 338 -5.88 19.52 4.90
C TYR A 338 -7.32 19.47 5.37
N ALA A 339 -8.27 19.46 4.45
CA ALA A 339 -9.69 19.32 4.76
C ALA A 339 -10.35 18.38 3.78
N VAL A 340 -11.28 17.58 4.26
CA VAL A 340 -11.94 16.55 3.47
C VAL A 340 -13.44 16.82 3.32
N VAL A 341 -13.99 16.49 2.16
CA VAL A 341 -15.41 16.68 1.84
C VAL A 341 -16.09 15.32 1.70
N SER A 342 -17.18 15.10 2.44
CA SER A 342 -18.01 13.92 2.27
C SER A 342 -18.75 13.98 0.93
N GLY A 343 -18.52 12.97 0.08
CA GLY A 343 -19.02 12.96 -1.29
C GLY A 343 -18.27 13.91 -2.22
N GLY A 344 -17.03 14.29 -1.88
CA GLY A 344 -16.23 15.26 -2.61
C GLY A 344 -14.73 14.92 -2.63
N ASP A 345 -13.91 15.95 -2.69
CA ASP A 345 -12.45 15.90 -2.80
C ASP A 345 -11.75 16.17 -1.46
N ILE A 346 -10.43 16.04 -1.44
CA ILE A 346 -9.52 16.50 -0.40
C ILE A 346 -8.93 17.85 -0.85
N TYR A 347 -8.90 18.82 0.07
CA TYR A 347 -8.41 20.17 -0.17
C TYR A 347 -7.21 20.45 0.73
N LYS A 348 -6.29 21.29 0.24
CA LYS A 348 -5.10 21.74 0.97
C LYS A 348 -5.00 23.27 0.97
N GLN A 349 -4.70 23.85 2.13
CA GLN A 349 -4.25 25.23 2.27
C GLN A 349 -2.77 25.21 2.69
N THR A 350 -1.91 25.83 1.88
CA THR A 350 -0.46 25.80 2.12
C THR A 350 -0.04 26.75 3.23
N ALA A 351 0.77 26.26 4.17
CA ALA A 351 1.31 27.02 5.30
C ALA A 351 0.24 27.80 6.11
N GLY A 352 -0.99 27.29 6.17
CA GLY A 352 -2.09 27.84 6.94
C GLY A 352 -2.57 29.21 6.46
N THR A 353 -2.28 29.56 5.21
CA THR A 353 -2.64 30.84 4.58
C THR A 353 -3.15 30.66 3.15
N GLY A 354 -3.93 31.64 2.66
CA GLY A 354 -4.48 31.60 1.30
C GLY A 354 -5.71 30.70 1.16
N SER A 355 -6.01 30.29 -0.07
CA SER A 355 -7.21 29.50 -0.40
C SER A 355 -6.97 28.00 -0.21
N PHE A 356 -8.05 27.27 0.09
CA PHE A 356 -8.08 25.81 -0.02
C PHE A 356 -8.12 25.41 -1.49
N VAL A 357 -7.14 24.62 -1.92
CA VAL A 357 -7.00 24.12 -3.30
C VAL A 357 -7.33 22.63 -3.32
N ALA A 358 -8.20 22.22 -4.25
CA ALA A 358 -8.56 20.82 -4.46
C ALA A 358 -7.35 20.01 -4.94
N LEU A 359 -7.16 18.82 -4.38
CA LEU A 359 -6.07 17.91 -4.76
C LEU A 359 -6.46 16.96 -5.91
N ASN A 360 -7.66 17.10 -6.47
CA ASN A 360 -8.18 16.30 -7.57
C ASN A 360 -8.19 14.79 -7.28
N GLN A 361 -8.51 14.43 -6.05
CA GLN A 361 -8.69 13.03 -5.66
C GLN A 361 -10.02 12.50 -6.18
N VAL A 362 -10.11 11.16 -6.25
CA VAL A 362 -11.36 10.50 -6.59
C VAL A 362 -12.44 10.93 -5.58
N ILE A 363 -13.62 11.28 -6.10
CA ILE A 363 -14.77 11.65 -5.29
C ILE A 363 -15.16 10.47 -4.39
N ARG A 364 -15.12 10.69 -3.06
CA ARG A 364 -15.46 9.68 -2.06
C ARG A 364 -16.18 10.31 -0.88
N SER A 365 -16.78 9.47 -0.04
CA SER A 365 -17.25 9.89 1.28
C SER A 365 -16.07 9.98 2.25
N TRP A 366 -15.17 10.94 2.03
CA TRP A 366 -14.09 11.23 2.96
C TRP A 366 -14.67 11.76 4.26
N VAL A 367 -14.29 11.16 5.39
CA VAL A 367 -14.90 11.47 6.70
C VAL A 367 -13.89 11.76 7.81
N GLY A 368 -12.61 11.47 7.59
CA GLY A 368 -11.57 11.82 8.54
C GLY A 368 -10.25 12.08 7.83
N VAL A 369 -9.44 12.99 8.40
CA VAL A 369 -8.08 13.26 7.95
C VAL A 369 -7.17 13.49 9.15
N SER A 370 -5.95 12.97 9.11
CA SER A 370 -4.94 13.21 10.14
C SER A 370 -3.55 13.24 9.53
N ILE A 371 -2.59 13.85 10.22
CA ILE A 371 -1.26 14.11 9.69
C ILE A 371 -0.22 13.65 10.69
N ASP A 372 0.74 12.88 10.22
CA ASP A 372 1.94 12.56 10.97
C ASP A 372 2.97 13.67 10.74
N GLY A 373 3.10 14.55 11.72
CA GLY A 373 3.96 15.74 11.61
C GLY A 373 5.45 15.43 11.51
N SER A 374 5.88 14.21 11.81
CA SER A 374 7.30 13.82 11.78
C SER A 374 7.80 13.50 10.36
N ASN A 375 6.92 12.97 9.51
CA ASN A 375 7.24 12.55 8.14
C ASN A 375 6.31 13.21 7.09
N HIS A 376 5.38 14.06 7.53
CA HIS A 376 4.39 14.77 6.73
C HIS A 376 3.38 13.85 6.00
N ASN A 377 3.28 12.57 6.39
CA ASN A 377 2.30 11.66 5.81
C ASN A 377 0.89 12.11 6.20
N VAL A 378 -0.03 12.11 5.22
CA VAL A 378 -1.42 12.48 5.42
C VAL A 378 -2.30 11.25 5.27
N TYR A 379 -3.03 10.93 6.32
CA TYR A 379 -3.96 9.81 6.40
C TYR A 379 -5.37 10.34 6.15
N ALA A 380 -6.09 9.76 5.20
CA ALA A 380 -7.49 10.10 4.92
C ALA A 380 -8.33 8.83 4.90
N ILE A 381 -9.50 8.86 5.55
CA ILE A 381 -10.35 7.68 5.69
C ILE A 381 -11.74 7.90 5.09
N VAL A 382 -12.29 6.84 4.49
CA VAL A 382 -13.54 6.88 3.72
C VAL A 382 -14.61 6.06 4.43
N ASN A 383 -15.80 6.64 4.60
CA ASN A 383 -16.96 5.91 5.11
C ASN A 383 -17.42 4.87 4.08
N VAL A 384 -17.62 3.63 4.54
CA VAL A 384 -17.84 2.45 3.68
C VAL A 384 -16.72 2.36 2.64
N GLY A 385 -15.48 2.43 3.12
CA GLY A 385 -14.30 2.47 2.27
C GLY A 385 -13.01 2.09 2.99
N ASP A 386 -11.91 2.58 2.45
CA ASP A 386 -10.53 2.27 2.83
C ASP A 386 -9.89 3.43 3.60
N LEU A 387 -8.74 3.17 4.22
CA LEU A 387 -7.75 4.16 4.65
C LEU A 387 -6.81 4.45 3.47
N TYR A 388 -6.46 5.72 3.29
CA TYR A 388 -5.54 6.18 2.26
C TYR A 388 -4.40 6.97 2.88
N ILE A 389 -3.21 6.88 2.30
CA ILE A 389 -2.03 7.63 2.73
C ILE A 389 -1.46 8.41 1.56
N GLN A 390 -1.22 9.71 1.76
CA GLN A 390 -0.33 10.52 0.93
C GLN A 390 1.03 10.62 1.63
N TYR A 391 2.08 10.12 0.98
CA TYR A 391 3.41 10.08 1.57
C TYR A 391 4.14 11.43 1.46
N GLY A 392 4.73 11.91 2.55
CA GLY A 392 5.49 13.15 2.58
C GLY A 392 4.69 14.42 2.25
N GLY A 393 3.36 14.38 2.36
CA GLY A 393 2.48 15.55 2.13
C GLY A 393 2.40 15.99 0.67
N SER A 394 2.75 15.11 -0.27
CA SER A 394 2.68 15.37 -1.71
C SER A 394 2.36 14.10 -2.50
N GLY A 395 1.90 14.25 -3.75
CA GLY A 395 1.52 13.12 -4.61
C GLY A 395 0.10 12.60 -4.34
N ASP A 396 -0.17 11.37 -4.78
CA ASP A 396 -1.49 10.75 -4.72
C ASP A 396 -1.76 10.06 -3.38
N PHE A 397 -3.05 9.99 -3.00
CA PHE A 397 -3.50 9.19 -1.86
C PHE A 397 -3.59 7.71 -2.25
N VAL A 398 -2.73 6.89 -1.64
CA VAL A 398 -2.60 5.45 -1.93
C VAL A 398 -3.49 4.64 -0.98
N PRO A 399 -4.39 3.76 -1.48
CA PRO A 399 -5.22 2.90 -0.63
C PRO A 399 -4.37 1.90 0.16
N GLN A 400 -4.73 1.65 1.41
CA GLN A 400 -4.02 0.73 2.31
C GLN A 400 -4.64 -0.68 2.34
N GLY A 401 -5.70 -0.94 1.58
CA GLY A 401 -6.30 -2.26 1.47
C GLY A 401 -7.11 -2.68 2.70
N GLN A 402 -7.57 -1.73 3.51
CA GLN A 402 -8.38 -2.01 4.69
C GLN A 402 -9.72 -2.63 4.29
N PRO A 403 -10.26 -3.54 5.13
CA PRO A 403 -11.61 -4.03 4.92
C PRO A 403 -12.59 -2.87 4.87
N VAL A 404 -13.51 -2.91 3.90
CA VAL A 404 -14.57 -1.92 3.74
C VAL A 404 -15.39 -1.85 5.02
N LYS A 405 -15.34 -0.69 5.69
CA LYS A 405 -15.89 -0.45 7.03
C LYS A 405 -16.56 0.92 7.09
N GLY A 406 -17.55 1.06 7.97
CA GLY A 406 -18.20 2.33 8.29
C GLY A 406 -17.30 3.20 9.17
N TRP A 407 -16.12 3.56 8.66
CA TRP A 407 -15.19 4.45 9.33
C TRP A 407 -15.81 5.82 9.60
N SER A 408 -15.48 6.42 10.75
CA SER A 408 -15.99 7.74 11.16
C SER A 408 -14.89 8.77 11.41
N SER A 409 -13.69 8.36 11.83
CA SER A 409 -12.55 9.26 12.07
C SER A 409 -11.24 8.47 12.10
N VAL A 410 -10.12 9.17 11.86
CA VAL A 410 -8.75 8.64 11.92
C VAL A 410 -7.86 9.66 12.64
N SER A 411 -6.92 9.19 13.45
CA SER A 411 -5.85 10.01 14.05
C SER A 411 -4.53 9.24 14.03
N VAL A 412 -3.41 9.94 13.86
CA VAL A 412 -2.06 9.36 13.87
C VAL A 412 -1.20 10.00 14.94
N ASP A 413 -0.50 9.16 15.69
CA ASP A 413 0.50 9.59 16.65
C ASP A 413 1.80 9.95 15.92
N SER A 414 2.19 11.22 15.94
CA SER A 414 3.40 11.67 15.23
C SER A 414 4.72 11.19 15.87
N THR A 415 4.68 10.53 17.03
CA THR A 415 5.87 9.99 17.70
C THR A 415 6.04 8.48 17.49
N THR A 416 4.94 7.73 17.49
CA THR A 416 4.96 6.27 17.32
C THR A 416 4.50 5.83 15.93
N HIS A 417 4.00 6.77 15.12
CA HIS A 417 3.31 6.57 13.85
C HIS A 417 2.04 5.72 13.95
N ASN A 418 1.62 5.32 15.15
CA ASN A 418 0.43 4.50 15.34
C ASN A 418 -0.81 5.24 14.82
N VAL A 419 -1.59 4.57 13.98
CA VAL A 419 -2.84 5.08 13.44
C VAL A 419 -4.00 4.47 14.20
N TYR A 420 -4.88 5.32 14.71
CA TYR A 420 -6.14 4.92 15.30
C TYR A 420 -7.27 5.31 14.37
N ALA A 421 -8.20 4.40 14.14
CA ALA A 421 -9.41 4.68 13.38
C ALA A 421 -10.63 4.18 14.15
N VAL A 422 -11.73 4.90 14.05
CA VAL A 422 -12.98 4.53 14.71
C VAL A 422 -14.05 4.17 13.71
N HIS A 423 -14.85 3.18 14.08
CA HIS A 423 -16.00 2.74 13.30
C HIS A 423 -17.30 3.12 14.00
N TYR A 424 -18.21 3.71 13.23
CA TYR A 424 -19.57 4.02 13.67
C TYR A 424 -20.33 2.74 14.07
N PHE A 425 -20.68 2.57 15.35
CA PHE A 425 -21.33 1.38 15.92
C PHE A 425 -20.52 0.08 15.98
N LEU A 426 -19.18 0.11 15.94
CA LEU A 426 -18.41 -1.09 16.24
C LEU A 426 -17.33 -0.82 17.28
N ASP A 427 -16.11 -0.55 16.84
CA ASP A 427 -14.92 -0.62 17.66
C ASP A 427 -13.96 0.53 17.32
N ILE A 428 -12.96 0.68 18.17
CA ILE A 428 -11.75 1.45 17.91
C ILE A 428 -10.72 0.48 17.35
N TYR A 429 -10.05 0.87 16.27
CA TYR A 429 -9.03 0.09 15.61
C TYR A 429 -7.70 0.78 15.72
N LYS A 430 -6.63 0.00 15.78
CA LYS A 430 -5.26 0.48 15.80
C LYS A 430 -4.43 -0.25 14.77
N GLN A 431 -3.65 0.51 14.03
CA GLN A 431 -2.55 0.04 13.20
C GLN A 431 -1.28 0.55 13.88
N THR A 432 -0.42 -0.39 14.27
CA THR A 432 0.84 -0.04 14.93
C THR A 432 1.89 0.24 13.87
N ASN A 433 2.53 1.40 13.96
CA ASN A 433 3.61 1.89 13.10
C ASN A 433 3.51 1.47 11.60
N PRO A 434 2.58 2.06 10.82
CA PRO A 434 2.30 1.72 9.43
C PRO A 434 3.48 1.99 8.49
N THR A 435 4.40 2.86 8.90
CA THR A 435 5.60 3.20 8.15
C THR A 435 6.77 2.38 8.70
N PRO A 436 7.39 1.51 7.89
CA PRO A 436 8.63 0.87 8.31
C PRO A 436 9.68 1.96 8.60
N LEU A 437 10.48 1.77 9.65
CA LEU A 437 11.57 2.68 9.99
C LEU A 437 12.49 2.95 8.79
N LEU A 438 12.78 1.92 8.00
CA LEU A 438 13.44 2.04 6.72
C LEU A 438 12.66 1.25 5.66
N GLU A 439 12.44 1.86 4.50
CA GLU A 439 12.05 1.19 3.26
C GLU A 439 13.05 1.58 2.18
N LYS A 440 13.71 0.60 1.56
CA LYS A 440 14.70 0.83 0.51
C LYS A 440 14.41 -0.05 -0.70
N VAL A 441 14.56 0.50 -1.90
CA VAL A 441 14.41 -0.20 -3.17
C VAL A 441 15.71 -0.22 -3.94
N SER A 442 16.05 -1.35 -4.54
CA SER A 442 17.32 -1.53 -5.25
C SER A 442 17.49 -0.66 -6.49
N VAL A 443 16.40 -0.07 -7.00
CA VAL A 443 16.39 0.77 -8.19
C VAL A 443 16.97 2.17 -7.93
N SER A 444 16.69 2.73 -6.75
CA SER A 444 16.99 4.14 -6.44
C SER A 444 17.79 4.32 -5.16
N ASP A 445 17.71 3.39 -4.22
CA ASP A 445 18.42 3.49 -2.95
C ASP A 445 19.79 2.83 -3.03
N ALA A 446 20.77 3.47 -2.40
CA ALA A 446 22.10 2.91 -2.21
C ALA A 446 22.08 1.76 -1.20
N GLY A 447 23.12 0.93 -1.22
CA GLY A 447 23.35 -0.14 -0.24
C GLY A 447 23.16 -1.54 -0.79
N PHE A 448 22.54 -1.70 -1.96
CA PHE A 448 22.39 -3.00 -2.61
C PHE A 448 23.65 -3.38 -3.40
N THR A 449 24.19 -4.57 -3.13
CA THR A 449 25.35 -5.14 -3.83
C THR A 449 25.18 -6.64 -4.01
N ASP A 450 25.61 -7.15 -5.15
CA ASP A 450 25.74 -8.58 -5.36
C ASP A 450 27.02 -9.10 -4.69
N ILE A 451 26.87 -10.06 -3.77
CA ILE A 451 28.01 -10.67 -3.08
C ILE A 451 28.38 -12.06 -3.61
N THR A 452 27.56 -12.61 -4.51
CA THR A 452 27.88 -13.85 -5.22
C THR A 452 28.80 -13.55 -6.40
N ASN A 453 28.50 -12.48 -7.13
CA ASN A 453 29.28 -11.98 -8.24
C ASN A 453 29.27 -10.44 -8.26
N SER A 454 30.33 -9.84 -7.74
CA SER A 454 30.46 -8.38 -7.63
C SER A 454 30.53 -7.61 -8.96
N SER A 455 30.59 -8.31 -10.10
CA SER A 455 30.48 -7.68 -11.43
C SER A 455 29.04 -7.46 -11.88
N ASN A 456 28.07 -8.13 -11.24
CA ASN A 456 26.66 -7.95 -11.51
C ASN A 456 26.14 -6.70 -10.78
N SER A 457 25.32 -5.94 -11.49
CA SER A 457 24.64 -4.76 -10.97
C SER A 457 23.16 -4.86 -11.26
N HIS A 458 22.35 -4.12 -10.52
CA HIS A 458 20.92 -3.99 -10.71
C HIS A 458 20.48 -3.92 -12.20
N PRO A 459 19.40 -4.62 -12.61
CA PRO A 459 18.66 -5.63 -11.84
C PRO A 459 19.53 -6.88 -11.60
N PHE A 460 19.31 -7.57 -10.48
CA PHE A 460 20.22 -8.64 -10.05
C PHE A 460 19.81 -10.00 -10.57
N PRO A 461 20.73 -10.84 -11.06
CA PRO A 461 20.40 -12.18 -11.52
C PRO A 461 19.72 -13.05 -10.45
N THR A 462 18.78 -13.89 -10.90
CA THR A 462 18.10 -14.83 -10.01
C THR A 462 19.08 -15.85 -9.41
N GLY A 463 18.85 -16.21 -8.15
CA GLY A 463 19.62 -17.21 -7.41
C GLY A 463 20.92 -16.67 -6.80
N GLU A 464 21.26 -15.40 -7.04
CA GLU A 464 22.43 -14.76 -6.44
C GLU A 464 22.07 -14.15 -5.08
N GLN A 465 23.03 -14.21 -4.15
CA GLN A 465 22.95 -13.55 -2.85
C GLN A 465 23.20 -12.07 -2.99
N ILE A 466 22.22 -11.29 -2.53
CA ILE A 466 22.24 -9.84 -2.53
C ILE A 466 22.37 -9.36 -1.10
N LYS A 467 23.21 -8.35 -0.92
CA LYS A 467 23.40 -7.65 0.34
C LYS A 467 22.83 -6.25 0.23
N HIS A 468 22.00 -5.86 1.19
CA HIS A 468 21.70 -4.48 1.52
C HIS A 468 22.53 -4.08 2.75
N THR A 469 23.19 -2.91 2.71
CA THR A 469 23.85 -2.32 3.88
C THR A 469 23.09 -1.07 4.30
N VAL A 470 22.65 -0.99 5.56
CA VAL A 470 22.05 0.24 6.10
C VAL A 470 23.04 1.40 5.97
N GLN A 471 22.61 2.51 5.39
CA GLN A 471 23.49 3.64 5.09
C GLN A 471 23.82 4.45 6.35
N SER A 472 24.95 5.17 6.32
CA SER A 472 25.38 6.00 7.47
C SER A 472 24.38 7.08 7.88
N ALA A 473 23.56 7.57 6.94
CA ALA A 473 22.47 8.51 7.21
C ALA A 473 21.28 7.86 7.96
N ASP A 474 21.17 6.54 7.89
CA ASP A 474 20.05 5.73 8.40
C ASP A 474 20.49 4.88 9.62
N ILE A 475 21.54 5.30 10.33
CA ILE A 475 22.18 4.52 11.40
C ILE A 475 21.20 4.11 12.50
N LEU A 476 21.08 2.79 12.76
CA LEU A 476 20.08 2.25 13.69
C LEU A 476 20.49 2.45 15.15
N GLY A 477 19.53 2.73 16.04
CA GLY A 477 19.73 2.77 17.49
C GLY A 477 19.87 1.39 18.12
N PRO A 478 20.29 1.26 19.39
CA PRO A 478 20.20 0.01 20.13
C PRO A 478 18.73 -0.40 20.27
N GLY A 479 18.41 -1.68 20.13
CA GLY A 479 17.01 -2.15 20.15
C GLY A 479 16.82 -3.47 19.42
N VAL A 480 15.58 -3.98 19.45
CA VAL A 480 15.17 -5.10 18.60
C VAL A 480 14.63 -4.53 17.30
N TYR A 481 15.05 -5.12 16.20
CA TYR A 481 14.57 -4.78 14.87
C TYR A 481 14.07 -6.04 14.18
N PHE A 482 13.09 -5.85 13.32
CA PHE A 482 12.58 -6.83 12.39
C PHE A 482 12.90 -6.34 10.98
N TRP A 483 13.14 -7.27 10.06
CA TRP A 483 13.35 -6.95 8.66
C TRP A 483 12.70 -7.99 7.75
N ARG A 484 12.27 -7.54 6.57
CA ARG A 484 11.65 -8.36 5.52
C ARG A 484 12.01 -7.83 4.14
N VAL A 485 11.98 -8.72 3.15
CA VAL A 485 12.32 -8.39 1.76
C VAL A 485 11.19 -8.81 0.83
N SER A 486 10.98 -8.06 -0.24
CA SER A 486 10.14 -8.44 -1.37
C SER A 486 10.96 -8.32 -2.65
N ALA A 487 10.71 -9.20 -3.60
CA ALA A 487 11.29 -9.13 -4.94
C ALA A 487 10.21 -8.81 -5.97
N ARG A 488 10.61 -8.17 -7.07
CA ARG A 488 9.83 -8.09 -8.30
C ARG A 488 10.69 -8.49 -9.48
N ASP A 489 10.03 -9.04 -10.49
CA ASP A 489 10.60 -9.30 -11.80
C ASP A 489 10.19 -8.15 -12.74
N PRO A 490 11.12 -7.29 -13.20
CA PRO A 490 10.81 -6.13 -14.04
C PRO A 490 10.27 -6.51 -15.42
N LEU A 491 10.65 -7.69 -15.93
CA LEU A 491 10.15 -8.23 -17.20
C LEU A 491 8.93 -9.15 -16.98
N GLY A 492 8.68 -9.52 -15.73
CA GLY A 492 7.57 -10.32 -15.21
C GLY A 492 6.35 -9.49 -14.80
N THR A 493 5.89 -9.68 -13.55
CA THR A 493 4.76 -8.93 -12.99
C THR A 493 5.02 -7.44 -12.91
N ASN A 494 6.28 -7.03 -12.73
CA ASN A 494 6.69 -5.67 -12.40
C ASN A 494 5.98 -5.09 -11.15
N PHE A 495 5.59 -5.94 -10.19
CA PHE A 495 5.00 -5.53 -8.92
C PHE A 495 5.67 -6.25 -7.75
N TYR A 496 5.94 -5.53 -6.65
CA TYR A 496 6.26 -6.13 -5.36
C TYR A 496 4.95 -6.64 -4.72
N ARG A 497 4.83 -7.94 -4.47
CA ARG A 497 3.58 -8.54 -3.97
C ARG A 497 3.78 -9.40 -2.73
N SER A 498 4.79 -10.27 -2.75
CA SER A 498 5.07 -11.18 -1.63
C SER A 498 6.25 -10.67 -0.81
N TRP A 499 5.98 -10.42 0.47
CA TRP A 499 7.01 -10.19 1.49
C TRP A 499 7.43 -11.52 2.12
N THR A 500 8.71 -11.65 2.47
CA THR A 500 9.16 -12.73 3.35
C THR A 500 8.52 -12.61 4.73
N SER A 501 8.38 -13.74 5.44
CA SER A 501 8.19 -13.71 6.89
C SER A 501 9.34 -12.92 7.53
N PRO A 502 9.07 -11.97 8.45
CA PRO A 502 10.14 -11.17 9.02
C PRO A 502 11.14 -12.01 9.83
N GLN A 503 12.42 -11.63 9.78
CA GLN A 503 13.43 -12.05 10.74
C GLN A 503 13.75 -10.90 11.69
N SER A 504 14.16 -11.22 12.91
CA SER A 504 14.59 -10.21 13.89
C SER A 504 16.07 -10.25 14.20
N PHE A 505 16.62 -9.11 14.62
CA PHE A 505 17.92 -9.01 15.25
C PHE A 505 17.91 -7.98 16.38
N THR A 506 18.78 -8.16 17.37
CA THR A 506 18.98 -7.23 18.46
C THR A 506 20.29 -6.50 18.30
N LEU A 507 20.23 -5.17 18.26
CA LEU A 507 21.37 -4.27 18.28
C LEU A 507 21.76 -3.94 19.73
N LEU A 508 22.94 -4.39 20.12
CA LEU A 508 23.54 -4.11 21.41
C LEU A 508 24.50 -2.90 21.35
N THR A 509 24.62 -2.22 22.48
CA THR A 509 25.61 -1.21 22.81
C THR A 509 26.79 -1.91 23.51
N GLY A 510 27.90 -2.04 22.78
CA GLY A 510 29.14 -2.58 23.35
C GLY A 510 29.88 -1.58 24.25
N PRO A 511 31.04 -1.94 24.83
CA PRO A 511 32.03 -0.94 25.19
C PRO A 511 32.46 -0.14 23.94
N LYS A 512 32.60 1.19 24.08
CA LYS A 512 33.18 2.04 23.03
C LYS A 512 34.70 1.87 23.02
N THR A 513 35.27 1.58 21.86
CA THR A 513 36.71 1.63 21.59
C THR A 513 37.01 2.78 20.63
N TRP A 514 38.07 3.53 20.90
CA TRP A 514 38.54 4.57 20.00
C TRP A 514 39.41 3.96 18.90
N ASN A 515 39.07 4.18 17.63
CA ASN A 515 39.82 3.64 16.49
C ASN A 515 40.81 4.65 15.85
N GLY A 516 40.98 5.83 16.47
CA GLY A 516 41.82 6.91 15.94
C GLY A 516 41.03 8.06 15.29
N ALA A 517 39.75 7.86 14.96
CA ALA A 517 38.90 8.89 14.35
C ALA A 517 37.53 9.04 15.00
N ILE A 518 36.91 7.92 15.40
CA ILE A 518 35.58 7.90 16.04
C ILE A 518 35.55 6.92 17.21
N TRP A 519 34.63 7.17 18.15
CA TRP A 519 34.30 6.21 19.19
C TRP A 519 33.31 5.20 18.64
N ASP A 520 33.75 3.95 18.53
CA ASP A 520 32.97 2.86 17.92
C ASP A 520 32.62 1.78 18.94
N TYR A 521 31.44 1.19 18.84
CA TYR A 521 30.99 0.14 19.75
C TYR A 521 31.59 -1.21 19.35
N LYS A 522 32.20 -1.94 20.31
CA LYS A 522 32.75 -3.29 20.05
C LYS A 522 32.07 -4.35 20.92
N PRO A 523 31.79 -5.55 20.38
CA PRO A 523 31.15 -6.62 21.15
C PRO A 523 32.07 -7.12 22.26
N LEU A 524 31.49 -7.38 23.44
CA LEU A 524 32.16 -8.18 24.46
C LEU A 524 32.00 -9.66 24.09
N LYS A 525 33.10 -10.33 23.74
CA LYS A 525 33.12 -11.77 23.47
C LYS A 525 33.68 -12.52 24.67
N VAL A 526 33.04 -13.65 25.01
CA VAL A 526 33.50 -14.58 26.03
C VAL A 526 33.73 -15.93 25.36
N TRP A 527 34.86 -16.56 25.65
CA TRP A 527 35.14 -17.92 25.21
C TRP A 527 34.32 -18.92 26.02
N ASP A 528 33.50 -19.74 25.37
CA ASP A 528 32.64 -20.73 26.05
C ASP A 528 33.25 -22.13 26.14
N GLY A 529 34.50 -22.28 25.68
CA GLY A 529 35.19 -23.57 25.57
C GLY A 529 35.25 -24.09 24.14
N THR A 530 34.40 -23.61 23.23
CA THR A 530 34.33 -24.06 21.83
C THR A 530 34.40 -22.91 20.82
N ALA A 531 33.85 -21.74 21.16
CA ALA A 531 33.89 -20.55 20.32
C ALA A 531 33.91 -19.25 21.16
N TRP A 532 34.30 -18.15 20.51
CA TRP A 532 34.11 -16.80 21.07
C TRP A 532 32.65 -16.38 20.84
N VAL A 533 31.87 -16.34 21.91
CA VAL A 533 30.44 -16.00 21.86
C VAL A 533 30.23 -14.56 22.32
N VAL A 534 29.44 -13.80 21.58
CA VAL A 534 29.04 -12.44 21.99
C VAL A 534 28.13 -12.55 23.23
N LYS A 535 28.46 -11.82 24.29
CA LYS A 535 27.66 -11.78 25.51
C LYS A 535 27.22 -10.34 25.80
N PRO A 536 25.94 -10.12 26.18
CA PRO A 536 25.47 -8.81 26.58
C PRO A 536 26.17 -8.34 27.86
N VAL A 537 26.41 -7.03 27.96
CA VAL A 537 27.02 -6.43 29.15
C VAL A 537 25.92 -6.20 30.18
N LYS A 538 26.05 -6.80 31.36
CA LYS A 538 25.20 -6.48 32.50
C LYS A 538 25.84 -5.36 33.31
N VAL A 539 25.07 -4.32 33.61
CA VAL A 539 25.49 -3.22 34.47
C VAL A 539 24.62 -3.20 35.70
N TRP A 540 25.23 -3.08 36.87
CA TRP A 540 24.52 -2.92 38.13
C TRP A 540 24.05 -1.46 38.25
N ASN A 541 22.74 -1.23 38.34
CA ASN A 541 22.17 0.12 38.47
C ASN A 541 21.98 0.58 39.92
N GLY A 542 22.50 -0.17 40.90
CA GLY A 542 22.30 0.06 42.32
C GLY A 542 21.18 -0.78 42.94
N THR A 543 20.27 -1.34 42.14
CA THR A 543 19.14 -2.16 42.62
C THR A 543 19.02 -3.52 41.92
N SER A 544 19.42 -3.61 40.65
CA SER A 544 19.43 -4.85 39.89
C SER A 544 20.54 -4.86 38.83
N TRP A 545 20.92 -6.07 38.41
CA TRP A 545 21.74 -6.26 37.22
C TRP A 545 20.83 -6.07 36.01
N ILE A 546 20.94 -4.92 35.36
CA ILE A 546 20.25 -4.67 34.11
C ILE A 546 21.16 -5.10 32.96
N ILE A 547 20.60 -5.77 31.96
CA ILE A 547 21.28 -5.87 30.67
C ILE A 547 21.30 -4.45 30.15
N LYS A 548 22.49 -3.86 30.12
CA LYS A 548 22.66 -2.60 29.42
C LYS A 548 22.83 -3.02 27.97
N GLY A 549 21.89 -2.54 27.13
CA GLY A 549 21.88 -2.74 25.68
C GLY A 549 23.28 -2.76 25.19
#